data_AF-A0AAV5UL45-F1
#
_entry.id   AF-A0AAV5UL45-F1
#
_cell.length_a   1.000
_cell.length_b   1.000
_cell.length_c   1.000
_cell.angle_alpha   90.00
_cell.angle_beta   90.00
_cell.angle_gamma   90.00
#
_symmetry.space_group_name_H-M   'P 1'
#
loop_
_entity.id
_entity.type
_entity.pdbx_description
1 polymer ?
#
loop_
_entity_poly.entity_id
_entity_poly.type
_entity_poly.pdbx_seq_one_letter_code
_entity_poly.pdbx_strand_id
1 'polypeptide(L)'
;MAHTSVHDEYIKKHRHLAEHFKIYPDEARAEIAKLSVEAQKPAEAILEIIVSVEEPKARFDAIQKIKSDLSAPVKAEIDDHMAKIASKIGILTLEEIIQRLSKLADHIKAHPDEARARVATLSAATQQPAGDILKIFCSDKTAR
;
A
#
# COMPACT_ATOMS: atom_id res chain seq x y z
N MET A 1 14.00 -17.65 -17.41
CA MET A 1 14.50 -16.76 -16.34
C MET A 1 14.20 -17.47 -15.03
N ALA A 2 15.19 -17.62 -14.14
CA ALA A 2 15.01 -18.38 -12.91
C ALA A 2 14.00 -17.66 -11.99
N HIS A 3 12.87 -18.29 -11.69
CA HIS A 3 11.91 -17.78 -10.72
C HIS A 3 12.54 -17.84 -9.34
N THR A 4 12.70 -16.69 -8.69
CA THR A 4 13.16 -16.64 -7.30
C THR A 4 12.00 -17.01 -6.39
N SER A 5 12.25 -17.67 -5.26
CA SER A 5 11.20 -18.05 -4.29
C SER A 5 10.33 -16.86 -3.88
N VAL A 6 10.93 -15.67 -3.78
CA VAL A 6 10.26 -14.39 -3.50
C VAL A 6 9.25 -14.02 -4.59
N HIS A 7 9.59 -14.24 -5.85
CA HIS A 7 8.72 -13.93 -6.98
C HIS A 7 7.50 -14.88 -7.04
N ASP A 8 7.72 -16.17 -6.77
CA ASP A 8 6.63 -17.16 -6.76
C ASP A 8 5.66 -16.94 -5.59
N GLU A 9 6.19 -16.57 -4.42
CA GLU A 9 5.38 -16.21 -3.26
C GLU A 9 4.52 -14.97 -3.53
N TYR A 10 5.09 -13.95 -4.19
CA TYR A 10 4.37 -12.76 -4.64
C TYR A 10 3.22 -13.10 -5.60
N ILE A 11 3.47 -13.94 -6.61
CA ILE A 11 2.43 -14.39 -7.55
C ILE A 11 1.32 -15.15 -6.82
N LYS A 12 1.69 -16.06 -5.92
CA LYS A 12 0.73 -16.84 -5.13
C LYS A 12 -0.18 -15.94 -4.28
N LYS A 13 0.40 -14.94 -3.63
CA LYS A 13 -0.33 -13.92 -2.85
C LYS A 13 -1.30 -13.10 -3.71
N HIS A 14 -0.85 -12.63 -4.88
CA HIS A 14 -1.73 -11.93 -5.82
C HIS A 14 -2.87 -12.79 -6.35
N ARG A 15 -2.62 -14.09 -6.55
CA ARG A 15 -3.68 -15.04 -6.91
C ARG A 15 -4.67 -15.24 -5.78
N HIS A 16 -4.18 -15.39 -4.55
CA HIS A 16 -5.02 -15.54 -3.37
C HIS A 16 -5.90 -14.30 -3.11
N LEU A 17 -5.37 -13.10 -3.32
CA LEU A 17 -6.14 -11.85 -3.27
C LEU A 17 -7.29 -11.86 -4.26
N ALA A 18 -7.00 -12.23 -5.51
CA ALA A 18 -7.99 -12.29 -6.58
C ALA A 18 -9.06 -13.36 -6.31
N GLU A 19 -8.67 -14.53 -5.80
CA GLU A 19 -9.58 -15.61 -5.41
C GLU A 19 -10.49 -15.17 -4.24
N HIS A 20 -9.92 -14.53 -3.22
CA HIS A 20 -10.68 -14.03 -2.08
C HIS A 20 -11.80 -13.08 -2.53
N PHE A 21 -11.49 -12.10 -3.38
CA PHE A 21 -12.50 -11.17 -3.90
C PHE A 21 -13.51 -11.81 -4.87
N LYS A 22 -13.16 -12.90 -5.55
CA LYS A 22 -14.13 -13.69 -6.33
C LYS A 22 -15.11 -14.43 -5.43
N ILE A 23 -14.65 -14.93 -4.29
CA ILE A 23 -15.47 -15.69 -3.33
C ILE A 23 -16.36 -14.74 -2.51
N TYR A 24 -15.84 -13.56 -2.15
CA TYR A 24 -16.51 -12.59 -1.30
C TYR A 24 -16.66 -11.21 -2.00
N PRO A 25 -17.39 -11.12 -3.13
CA PRO A 25 -17.52 -9.88 -3.89
C PRO A 25 -18.26 -8.78 -3.10
N ASP A 26 -19.19 -9.17 -2.24
CA ASP A 26 -19.96 -8.21 -1.42
C ASP A 26 -19.11 -7.59 -0.31
N GLU A 27 -18.13 -8.32 0.25
CA GLU A 27 -17.18 -7.75 1.20
C GLU A 27 -16.31 -6.70 0.52
N ALA A 28 -15.81 -6.99 -0.69
CA ALA A 28 -15.02 -6.03 -1.47
C ALA A 28 -15.81 -4.75 -1.80
N ARG A 29 -17.09 -4.90 -2.19
CA ARG A 29 -17.98 -3.76 -2.46
C ARG A 29 -18.31 -2.95 -1.20
N ALA A 30 -18.57 -3.63 -0.07
CA ALA A 30 -18.82 -2.98 1.21
C ALA A 30 -17.60 -2.21 1.71
N GLU A 31 -16.39 -2.71 1.46
CA GLU A 31 -15.14 -2.01 1.76
C GLU A 31 -14.95 -0.78 0.85
N ILE A 32 -15.18 -0.91 -0.47
CA ILE A 32 -15.16 0.22 -1.42
C ILE A 32 -16.15 1.32 -1.00
N ALA A 33 -17.35 0.96 -0.54
CA ALA A 33 -18.36 1.92 -0.11
C ALA A 33 -17.92 2.81 1.08
N LYS A 34 -16.85 2.44 1.80
CA LYS A 34 -16.26 3.24 2.88
C LYS A 34 -15.32 4.34 2.37
N LEU A 35 -14.93 4.29 1.09
CA LEU A 35 -14.11 5.30 0.45
C LEU A 35 -14.92 6.56 0.14
N SER A 36 -14.22 7.67 -0.06
CA SER A 36 -14.81 8.89 -0.63
C SER A 36 -15.49 8.60 -1.98
N VAL A 37 -16.53 9.36 -2.31
CA VAL A 37 -17.31 9.18 -3.56
C VAL A 37 -16.39 9.25 -4.80
N GLU A 38 -15.37 10.10 -4.75
CA GLU A 38 -14.37 10.25 -5.81
C GLU A 38 -13.43 9.04 -5.93
N ALA A 39 -13.19 8.31 -4.83
CA ALA A 39 -12.34 7.13 -4.77
C ALA A 39 -13.10 5.81 -5.05
N GLN A 40 -14.42 5.78 -4.90
CA GLN A 40 -15.23 4.57 -5.10
C GLN A 40 -15.11 4.02 -6.52
N LYS A 41 -15.43 4.83 -7.54
CA LYS A 41 -15.39 4.41 -8.95
C LYS A 41 -14.02 3.89 -9.40
N PRO A 42 -12.89 4.57 -9.12
CA PRO A 42 -11.57 4.01 -9.45
C PRO A 42 -11.23 2.76 -8.64
N ALA A 43 -11.68 2.64 -7.38
CA ALA A 43 -11.49 1.42 -6.60
C ALA A 43 -12.27 0.23 -7.16
N GLU A 44 -13.50 0.43 -7.67
CA GLU A 44 -14.28 -0.60 -8.37
C GLU A 44 -13.55 -1.10 -9.62
N ALA A 45 -13.03 -0.18 -10.44
CA ALA A 45 -12.28 -0.54 -11.63
C ALA A 45 -10.99 -1.31 -11.30
N ILE A 46 -10.31 -0.93 -10.21
CA ILE A 46 -9.14 -1.68 -9.70
C ILE A 46 -9.54 -3.07 -9.24
N LEU A 47 -10.67 -3.22 -8.52
CA LEU A 47 -11.17 -4.51 -8.07
C LEU A 47 -11.48 -5.43 -9.25
N GLU A 48 -12.14 -4.93 -10.29
CA GLU A 48 -12.41 -5.66 -11.54
C GLU A 48 -11.12 -6.17 -12.19
N ILE A 49 -10.08 -5.33 -12.25
CA ILE A 49 -8.77 -5.74 -12.76
C ILE A 49 -8.14 -6.82 -11.86
N ILE A 50 -8.23 -6.69 -10.54
CA ILE A 50 -7.63 -7.66 -9.60
C ILE A 50 -8.24 -9.05 -9.79
N VAL A 51 -9.57 -9.13 -9.95
CA VAL A 51 -10.29 -10.40 -10.15
C VAL A 51 -10.26 -10.91 -11.59
N SER A 52 -9.73 -10.14 -12.54
CA SER A 52 -9.61 -10.58 -13.93
C SER A 52 -8.70 -11.82 -14.05
N VAL A 53 -8.80 -12.50 -15.20
CA VAL A 53 -7.95 -13.66 -15.51
C VAL A 53 -6.58 -13.26 -16.07
N GLU A 54 -6.26 -11.97 -16.08
CA GLU A 54 -5.02 -11.46 -16.65
C GLU A 54 -3.78 -11.82 -15.81
N GLU A 55 -2.64 -11.90 -16.48
CA GLU A 55 -1.35 -12.12 -15.83
C GLU A 55 -1.03 -10.98 -14.84
N PRO A 56 -0.32 -11.26 -13.72
CA PRO A 56 -0.06 -10.26 -12.68
C PRO A 56 0.57 -8.96 -13.19
N LYS A 57 1.41 -9.03 -14.23
CA LYS A 57 2.03 -7.86 -14.86
C LYS A 57 1.01 -6.99 -15.59
N ALA A 58 0.11 -7.59 -16.37
CA ALA A 58 -0.94 -6.85 -17.08
C ALA A 58 -1.88 -6.16 -16.09
N ARG A 59 -2.25 -6.85 -14.99
CA ARG A 59 -3.02 -6.25 -13.90
C ARG A 59 -2.30 -5.06 -13.26
N PHE A 60 -1.00 -5.18 -13.00
CA PHE A 60 -0.20 -4.09 -12.45
C PHE A 60 -0.21 -2.86 -13.38
N ASP A 61 0.08 -3.05 -14.67
CA ASP A 61 0.13 -1.96 -15.65
C ASP A 61 -1.24 -1.27 -15.80
N ALA A 62 -2.33 -2.04 -15.82
CA ALA A 62 -3.70 -1.51 -15.87
C ALA A 62 -4.07 -0.72 -14.60
N ILE A 63 -3.69 -1.19 -13.41
CA ILE A 63 -3.89 -0.46 -12.15
C ILE A 63 -3.08 0.84 -12.14
N GLN A 64 -1.83 0.82 -12.61
CA GLN A 64 -1.01 2.04 -12.70
C GLN A 64 -1.65 3.08 -13.63
N LYS A 65 -2.25 2.64 -14.74
CA LYS A 65 -2.97 3.51 -15.66
C LYS A 65 -4.20 4.14 -15.03
N ILE A 66 -4.96 3.42 -14.22
CA ILE A 66 -6.06 4.05 -13.45
C ILE A 66 -5.50 5.10 -12.49
N LYS A 67 -4.42 4.77 -11.78
CA LYS A 67 -3.82 5.65 -10.78
C LYS A 67 -3.11 6.88 -11.35
N SER A 68 -2.71 6.88 -12.62
CA SER A 68 -2.07 8.05 -13.24
C SER A 68 -3.05 9.22 -13.41
N ASP A 69 -4.33 8.91 -13.52
CA ASP A 69 -5.38 9.90 -13.82
C ASP A 69 -6.05 10.43 -12.53
N LEU A 70 -5.63 9.93 -11.36
CA LEU A 70 -6.19 10.31 -10.06
C LEU A 70 -5.39 11.41 -9.39
N SER A 71 -6.09 12.24 -8.61
CA SER A 71 -5.44 13.19 -7.71
C SER A 71 -4.63 12.45 -6.63
N ALA A 72 -3.57 13.07 -6.13
CA ALA A 72 -2.72 12.48 -5.10
C ALA A 72 -3.50 12.05 -3.82
N PRO A 73 -4.49 12.83 -3.32
CA PRO A 73 -5.29 12.42 -2.17
C PRO A 73 -6.12 11.15 -2.43
N VAL A 74 -6.77 11.06 -3.59
CA VAL A 74 -7.60 9.91 -3.97
C VAL A 74 -6.74 8.65 -4.14
N LYS A 75 -5.57 8.80 -4.76
CA LYS A 75 -4.61 7.70 -4.91
C LYS A 75 -4.13 7.17 -3.56
N ALA A 76 -3.78 8.06 -2.63
CA ALA A 76 -3.33 7.69 -1.29
C ALA A 76 -4.43 6.96 -0.50
N GLU A 77 -5.68 7.46 -0.57
CA GLU A 77 -6.83 6.81 0.08
C GLU A 77 -7.04 5.37 -0.42
N ILE A 78 -7.00 5.17 -1.75
CA ILE A 78 -7.13 3.85 -2.37
C ILE A 78 -5.97 2.92 -1.97
N ASP A 79 -4.74 3.42 -1.99
CA ASP A 79 -3.54 2.65 -1.64
C ASP A 79 -3.57 2.18 -0.18
N ASP A 80 -3.91 3.10 0.74
CA ASP A 80 -4.05 2.79 2.17
C ASP A 80 -5.16 1.76 2.43
N HIS A 81 -6.28 1.90 1.73
CA HIS A 81 -7.39 0.98 1.89
C HIS A 81 -7.05 -0.42 1.37
N MET A 82 -6.42 -0.51 0.19
CA MET A 82 -5.94 -1.79 -0.36
C MET A 82 -4.89 -2.44 0.53
N ALA A 83 -3.99 -1.66 1.15
CA ALA A 83 -3.02 -2.17 2.10
C ALA A 83 -3.69 -2.75 3.36
N LYS A 84 -4.74 -2.11 3.88
CA LYS A 84 -5.52 -2.63 5.02
C LYS A 84 -6.19 -3.96 4.70
N ILE A 85 -6.80 -4.08 3.51
CA ILE A 85 -7.42 -5.34 3.09
C ILE A 85 -6.35 -6.44 2.95
N ALA A 86 -5.24 -6.15 2.28
CA ALA A 86 -4.14 -7.10 2.11
C ALA A 86 -3.56 -7.57 3.46
N SER A 87 -3.50 -6.68 4.46
CA SER A 87 -3.12 -7.05 5.83
C SER A 87 -4.16 -7.92 6.52
N LYS A 88 -5.46 -7.60 6.40
CA LYS A 88 -6.56 -8.35 7.04
C LYS A 88 -6.62 -9.79 6.58
N ILE A 89 -6.35 -10.04 5.29
CA ILE A 89 -6.39 -11.38 4.68
C ILE A 89 -5.02 -12.08 4.70
N GLY A 90 -4.03 -11.54 5.43
CA GLY A 90 -2.73 -12.18 5.64
C GLY A 90 -1.83 -12.23 4.40
N ILE A 91 -2.11 -11.39 3.40
CA ILE A 91 -1.30 -11.28 2.17
C ILE A 91 -0.08 -10.41 2.40
N LEU A 92 -0.14 -9.46 3.35
CA LEU A 92 1.04 -8.84 3.94
C LEU A 92 1.41 -9.61 5.21
N THR A 93 2.50 -10.37 5.16
CA THR A 93 3.03 -11.05 6.35
C THR A 93 3.66 -10.01 7.30
N LEU A 94 3.69 -10.32 8.60
CA LEU A 94 4.39 -9.49 9.60
C LEU A 94 5.85 -9.21 9.18
N GLU A 95 6.51 -10.21 8.60
CA GLU A 95 7.88 -10.09 8.11
C GLU A 95 8.01 -9.09 6.95
N GLU A 96 7.06 -9.06 6.02
CA GLU A 96 7.04 -8.07 4.93
C GLU A 96 6.73 -6.66 5.43
N ILE A 97 5.88 -6.52 6.45
CA ILE A 97 5.63 -5.24 7.13
C ILE A 97 6.92 -4.77 7.79
N ILE A 98 7.63 -5.65 8.51
CA ILE A 98 8.92 -5.37 9.13
C ILE A 98 9.97 -4.99 8.07
N GLN A 99 10.04 -5.69 6.93
CA GLN A 99 10.98 -5.36 5.86
C GLN A 99 10.69 -4.00 5.23
N ARG A 100 9.42 -3.65 5.00
CA ARG A 100 9.03 -2.32 4.48
C ARG A 100 9.36 -1.22 5.48
N LEU A 101 9.04 -1.42 6.76
CA LEU A 101 9.39 -0.49 7.83
C LEU A 101 10.91 -0.32 7.97
N SER A 102 11.68 -1.40 7.81
CA SER A 102 13.15 -1.35 7.85
C SER A 102 13.70 -0.55 6.67
N LYS A 103 13.23 -0.81 5.44
CA LYS A 103 13.64 -0.02 4.26
C LYS A 103 13.27 1.46 4.38
N LEU A 104 12.09 1.75 4.94
CA LEU A 104 11.68 3.12 5.22
C LEU A 104 12.58 3.78 6.26
N ALA A 105 12.92 3.06 7.33
CA ALA A 105 13.84 3.54 8.36
C ALA A 105 15.23 3.85 7.78
N ASP A 106 15.78 2.95 6.97
CA ASP A 106 17.09 3.15 6.31
C ASP A 106 17.08 4.36 5.38
N HIS A 107 16.00 4.53 4.61
CA HIS A 107 15.84 5.68 3.72
C HIS A 107 15.72 7.00 4.49
N ILE A 108 14.94 7.04 5.58
CA ILE A 108 14.81 8.23 6.43
C ILE A 108 16.16 8.59 7.09
N LYS A 109 16.93 7.59 7.55
CA LYS A 109 18.28 7.80 8.11
C LYS A 109 19.27 8.33 7.07
N ALA A 110 19.18 7.85 5.83
CA ALA A 110 20.02 8.31 4.73
C ALA A 110 19.64 9.71 4.22
N HIS A 111 18.37 10.10 4.35
CA HIS A 111 17.82 11.36 3.85
C HIS A 111 16.99 12.12 4.91
N PRO A 112 17.58 12.51 6.05
CA PRO A 112 16.84 13.07 7.17
C PRO A 112 16.21 14.43 6.85
N ASP A 113 16.84 15.23 5.98
CA ASP A 113 16.34 16.55 5.61
C ASP A 113 15.15 16.47 4.65
N GLU A 114 15.13 15.49 3.72
CA GLU A 114 13.94 15.24 2.89
C GLU A 114 12.76 14.86 3.78
N ALA A 115 12.99 14.00 4.75
CA ALA A 115 11.93 13.51 5.62
C ALA A 115 11.38 14.63 6.53
N ARG A 116 12.24 15.52 7.04
CA ARG A 116 11.82 16.75 7.76
C ARG A 116 11.04 17.71 6.87
N ALA A 117 11.49 17.92 5.63
CA ALA A 117 10.79 18.78 4.67
C ALA A 117 9.39 18.25 4.38
N ARG A 118 9.22 16.93 4.24
CA ARG A 118 7.90 16.32 4.09
C ARG A 118 7.02 16.50 5.31
N VAL A 119 7.55 16.35 6.53
CA VAL A 119 6.78 16.66 7.77
C VAL A 119 6.26 18.09 7.75
N ALA A 120 7.05 19.07 7.31
CA ALA A 120 6.63 20.47 7.22
C ALA A 120 5.47 20.72 6.23
N THR A 121 5.23 19.80 5.28
CA THR A 121 4.08 19.89 4.35
C THR A 121 2.76 19.42 4.95
N LEU A 122 2.79 18.77 6.11
CA LEU A 122 1.60 18.30 6.81
C LEU A 122 0.87 19.46 7.51
N SER A 123 -0.38 19.22 7.93
CA SER A 123 -1.14 20.20 8.71
C SER A 123 -0.49 20.47 10.06
N ALA A 124 -0.65 21.68 10.61
CA ALA A 124 -0.01 22.06 11.87
C ALA A 124 -0.28 21.07 13.03
N ALA A 125 -1.49 20.50 13.08
CA ALA A 125 -1.87 19.50 14.08
C ALA A 125 -1.14 18.14 13.90
N THR A 126 -0.64 17.83 12.72
CA THR A 126 0.02 16.56 12.38
C THR A 126 1.54 16.67 12.26
N GLN A 127 2.08 17.89 12.16
CA GLN A 127 3.52 18.13 12.11
C GLN A 127 4.26 17.64 13.35
N GLN A 128 3.75 17.95 14.55
CA GLN A 128 4.37 17.53 15.82
C GLN A 128 4.42 16.00 15.96
N PRO A 129 3.30 15.25 15.87
CA PRO A 129 3.35 13.79 15.98
C PRO A 129 4.19 13.15 14.86
N ALA A 130 4.12 13.63 13.63
CA ALA A 130 4.95 13.12 12.54
C ALA A 130 6.46 13.39 12.77
N GLY A 131 6.81 14.57 13.31
CA GLY A 131 8.17 14.92 13.69
C GLY A 131 8.71 14.07 14.83
N ASP A 132 7.88 13.71 15.81
CA ASP A 132 8.28 12.84 16.91
C ASP A 132 8.48 11.38 16.45
N ILE A 133 7.65 10.89 15.53
CA ILE A 133 7.89 9.61 14.84
C ILE A 133 9.20 9.64 14.06
N LEU A 134 9.47 10.73 13.32
CA LEU A 134 10.70 10.90 12.56
C LEU A 134 11.95 10.81 13.44
N LYS A 135 11.90 11.41 14.64
CA LYS A 135 13.00 11.33 15.61
C LYS A 135 13.28 9.90 16.06
N ILE A 136 12.26 9.04 16.18
CA ILE A 136 12.45 7.62 16.51
C ILE A 136 13.27 6.94 15.41
N PHE A 137 12.89 7.15 14.14
CA PHE A 137 13.61 6.58 13.00
C PHE A 137 15.03 7.13 12.83
N CYS A 138 15.26 8.42 13.07
CA CYS A 138 16.58 9.04 12.98
C CYS A 138 17.44 8.85 14.23
N SER A 139 16.90 8.32 15.32
CA SER A 139 17.69 8.05 16.52
C SER A 139 18.46 6.73 16.37
N ASP A 140 19.77 6.76 16.62
CA ASP A 140 20.64 5.57 16.67
C ASP A 140 20.36 4.65 17.87
N LYS A 141 19.24 4.85 18.57
CA LYS A 141 18.79 3.95 19.63
C LYS A 141 18.10 2.75 18.99
N THR A 142 18.88 1.88 18.35
CA THR A 142 18.55 0.46 18.33
C THR A 142 18.49 0.02 19.80
N ALA A 143 17.29 -0.28 20.29
CA ALA A 143 17.17 -1.07 21.49
C ALA A 143 17.95 -2.37 21.23
N ARG A 144 19.05 -2.56 21.96
CA ARG A 144 19.75 -3.83 22.05
C ARG A 144 18.88 -4.83 22.81
#